data_AF-A0A4Q7KWJ5-F1
#
_entry.id   AF-A0A4Q7KWJ5-F1
#
_cell.length_a   1.000
_cell.length_b   1.000
_cell.length_c   1.000
_cell.angle_alpha   90.00
_cell.angle_beta   90.00
_cell.angle_gamma   90.00
#
_symmetry.space_group_name_H-M   'P 1'
#
loop_
_entity.id
_entity.type
_entity.pdbx_description
1 polymer ?
#
loop_
_entity_poly.entity_id
_entity_poly.type
_entity_poly.pdbx_seq_one_letter_code
_entity_poly.pdbx_strand_id
1 'polypeptide(L)'
;MNFPDLDDLYSELRRRRWDIHLFGRDDDRLTAMAAVKWWDEHADVLILRGEHEAAAYRVHQREDVFQPRWVSWWYGGTAMHALRAVLTIVSPGRAGPMQEFAAPEFAYIPTDERKPCRIRMANGQ
;
A
#
# COMPACT_ATOMS: atom_id res chain seq x y z
N MET A 1 5.78 -20.60 17.33
CA MET A 1 6.04 -19.68 16.20
C MET A 1 5.47 -18.34 16.61
N ASN A 2 6.30 -17.35 16.94
CA ASN A 2 5.80 -16.02 17.30
C ASN A 2 5.46 -15.30 15.99
N PHE A 3 4.21 -14.88 15.81
CA PHE A 3 3.85 -14.09 14.64
C PHE A 3 4.21 -12.63 14.92
N PRO A 4 4.81 -11.91 13.95
CA PRO A 4 5.06 -10.50 14.13
C PRO A 4 3.74 -9.77 14.39
N ASP A 5 3.79 -8.84 15.33
CA ASP A 5 2.69 -7.91 15.58
C ASP A 5 2.64 -6.82 14.50
N LEU A 6 1.76 -5.85 14.67
CA LEU A 6 1.56 -4.81 13.66
C LEU A 6 2.75 -3.82 13.62
N ASP A 7 3.35 -3.54 14.78
CA ASP A 7 4.47 -2.62 14.92
C ASP A 7 5.76 -3.20 14.31
N ASP A 8 5.97 -4.51 14.44
CA ASP A 8 7.02 -5.25 13.75
C ASP A 8 6.89 -5.12 12.23
N LEU A 9 5.67 -5.27 11.71
CA LEU A 9 5.39 -5.18 10.26
C LEU A 9 5.58 -3.75 9.74
N TYR A 10 5.19 -2.73 10.50
CA TYR A 10 5.45 -1.33 10.16
C TYR A 10 6.94 -0.99 10.19
N SER A 11 7.66 -1.50 11.19
CA SER A 11 9.11 -1.37 11.28
C SER A 11 9.81 -1.99 10.08
N GLU A 12 9.28 -3.11 9.59
CA GLU A 12 9.78 -3.78 8.40
C GLU A 12 9.54 -2.97 7.11
N LEU A 13 8.38 -2.33 6.96
CA LEU A 13 8.14 -1.41 5.83
C LEU A 13 9.17 -0.26 5.82
N ARG A 14 9.42 0.33 7.00
CA ARG A 14 10.43 1.40 7.16
C ARG A 14 11.82 0.90 6.82
N ARG A 15 12.20 -0.28 7.33
CA ARG A 15 13.50 -0.90 7.05
C ARG A 15 13.71 -1.17 5.57
N ARG A 16 12.65 -1.60 4.86
CA ARG A 16 12.66 -1.85 3.40
C ARG A 16 12.53 -0.60 2.54
N ARG A 17 12.44 0.60 3.15
CA ARG A 17 12.31 1.91 2.48
C ARG A 17 11.14 1.93 1.52
N TRP A 18 9.95 1.65 2.06
CA TRP A 18 8.69 1.92 1.36
C TRP A 18 8.39 3.41 1.44
N ASP A 19 7.89 3.97 0.35
CA ASP A 19 7.43 5.35 0.29
C ASP A 19 6.02 5.43 0.89
N ILE A 20 5.82 6.30 1.87
CA ILE A 20 4.55 6.42 2.58
C ILE A 20 3.78 7.64 2.08
N HIS A 21 2.53 7.43 1.74
CA HIS A 21 1.57 8.44 1.30
C HIS A 21 0.39 8.48 2.27
N LEU A 22 0.00 9.68 2.68
CA LEU A 22 -1.16 9.89 3.55
C LEU A 22 -2.28 10.55 2.73
N PHE A 23 -3.49 10.04 2.88
CA PHE A 23 -4.66 10.46 2.12
C PHE A 23 -5.81 10.82 3.05
N GLY A 24 -6.55 11.86 2.69
CA GLY A 24 -7.64 12.42 3.47
C GLY A 24 -8.47 13.40 2.65
N ARG A 25 -9.77 13.49 2.96
CA ARG A 25 -10.71 14.37 2.24
C ARG A 25 -10.51 15.84 2.60
N ASP A 26 -10.13 16.09 3.86
CA ASP A 26 -9.93 17.40 4.48
C ASP A 26 -8.66 17.38 5.36
N ASP A 27 -8.14 18.55 5.73
CA ASP A 27 -6.85 18.73 6.41
C ASP A 27 -6.68 17.93 7.71
N ASP A 28 -7.79 17.53 8.37
CA ASP A 28 -7.79 16.95 9.72
C ASP A 28 -8.21 15.48 9.80
N ARG A 29 -8.58 14.81 8.68
CA ARG A 29 -9.05 13.42 8.72
C ARG A 29 -8.38 12.54 7.67
N LEU A 30 -7.43 11.73 8.14
CA LEU A 30 -6.84 10.63 7.37
C LEU A 30 -7.92 9.59 7.03
N THR A 31 -8.09 9.30 5.75
CA THR A 31 -8.98 8.24 5.25
C THR A 31 -8.21 6.99 4.81
N ALA A 32 -6.95 7.17 4.42
CA ALA A 32 -6.07 6.06 4.10
C ALA A 32 -4.59 6.40 4.28
N MET A 33 -3.79 5.38 4.55
CA MET A 33 -2.35 5.41 4.34
C MET A 33 -2.01 4.43 3.22
N ALA A 34 -1.19 4.84 2.27
CA ALA A 34 -0.57 3.92 1.34
C ALA A 34 0.94 3.82 1.56
N ALA A 35 1.48 2.65 1.26
CA ALA A 35 2.91 2.42 1.18
C ALA A 35 3.22 1.88 -0.22
N VAL A 36 4.25 2.40 -0.87
CA VAL A 36 4.69 1.96 -2.20
C VAL A 36 6.13 1.49 -2.16
N LYS A 37 6.39 0.29 -2.69
CA LYS A 37 7.73 -0.20 -2.99
C LYS A 37 7.95 -0.21 -4.48
N TRP A 38 8.82 0.68 -4.94
CA TRP A 38 9.22 0.75 -6.34
C TRP A 38 10.26 -0.32 -6.71
N TRP A 39 10.05 -0.90 -7.88
CA TRP A 39 10.97 -1.78 -8.60
C TRP A 39 11.34 -1.12 -9.94
N ASP A 40 11.97 -1.81 -10.88
CA ASP A 40 12.33 -1.20 -12.17
C ASP A 40 11.09 -0.93 -13.05
N GLU A 41 10.18 -1.89 -13.16
CA GLU A 41 8.97 -1.78 -14.00
C GLU A 41 7.66 -1.96 -13.22
N HIS A 42 7.75 -2.24 -11.91
CA HIS A 42 6.61 -2.60 -11.06
C HIS A 42 6.59 -1.81 -9.76
N ALA A 43 5.44 -1.73 -9.13
CA ALA A 43 5.29 -1.25 -7.76
C ALA A 43 4.48 -2.25 -6.94
N ASP A 44 4.92 -2.54 -5.73
CA ASP A 44 4.07 -3.15 -4.72
C ASP A 44 3.41 -2.04 -3.92
N VAL A 45 2.10 -2.12 -3.77
CA VAL A 45 1.29 -1.11 -3.10
C VAL A 45 0.55 -1.77 -1.96
N LEU A 46 0.57 -1.12 -0.80
CA LEU A 46 -0.30 -1.40 0.33
C LEU A 46 -1.19 -0.17 0.54
N ILE A 47 -2.49 -0.38 0.74
CA ILE A 47 -3.45 0.64 1.17
C ILE A 47 -4.07 0.16 2.48
N LEU A 48 -4.04 1.01 3.51
CA LEU A 48 -4.71 0.80 4.79
C LEU A 48 -5.80 1.84 4.97
N ARG A 49 -7.04 1.41 5.21
CA ARG A 49 -8.21 2.27 5.51
C ARG A 49 -8.72 2.10 6.95
N GLY A 50 -8.08 1.21 7.70
CA GLY A 50 -8.39 0.85 9.07
C GLY A 50 -7.88 -0.56 9.37
N GLU A 51 -8.15 -1.06 10.57
CA GLU A 51 -7.68 -2.39 10.98
C GLU A 51 -8.30 -3.53 10.16
N HIS A 52 -9.54 -3.34 9.69
CA HIS A 52 -10.33 -4.37 9.01
C HIS A 52 -10.40 -4.21 7.49
N GLU A 53 -9.87 -3.12 6.95
CA GLU A 53 -9.95 -2.81 5.52
C GLU A 53 -8.58 -2.38 5.00
N ALA A 54 -7.97 -3.28 4.23
CA ALA A 54 -6.68 -3.08 3.60
C ALA A 54 -6.59 -3.83 2.26
N ALA A 55 -5.77 -3.29 1.38
CA ALA A 55 -5.45 -3.86 0.09
C ALA A 55 -3.94 -3.94 -0.09
N ALA A 56 -3.45 -5.03 -0.67
CA ALA A 56 -2.09 -5.14 -1.14
C ALA A 56 -2.11 -5.62 -2.59
N TYR A 57 -1.29 -5.05 -3.47
CA TYR A 57 -1.25 -5.46 -4.86
C TYR A 57 0.07 -5.10 -5.55
N ARG A 58 0.33 -5.75 -6.69
CA ARG A 58 1.44 -5.42 -7.58
C ARG A 58 0.92 -4.89 -8.91
N VAL A 59 1.40 -3.71 -9.29
CA VAL A 59 1.02 -2.98 -10.52
C VAL A 59 2.25 -2.69 -11.39
N HIS A 60 2.07 -2.51 -12.69
CA HIS A 60 3.10 -2.01 -13.60
C HIS A 60 3.21 -0.47 -13.49
N GLN A 61 4.42 0.08 -13.40
CA GLN A 61 4.65 1.53 -13.18
C GLN A 61 4.20 2.48 -14.30
N ARG A 62 3.64 1.97 -15.40
CA ARG A 62 3.17 2.80 -16.51
C ARG A 62 1.79 3.41 -16.23
N GLU A 63 1.15 3.01 -15.13
CA GLU A 63 -0.16 3.50 -14.68
C GLU A 63 -0.06 4.23 -13.34
N ASP A 64 -1.13 4.94 -12.98
CA ASP A 64 -1.31 5.47 -11.63
C ASP A 64 -1.42 4.33 -10.61
N VAL A 65 -0.41 4.19 -9.76
CA VAL A 65 -0.32 3.09 -8.79
C VAL A 65 -1.45 3.10 -7.74
N PHE A 66 -2.17 4.21 -7.57
CA PHE A 66 -3.32 4.32 -6.67
C PHE A 66 -4.67 4.23 -7.40
N GLN A 67 -4.67 4.04 -8.72
CA GLN A 67 -5.84 3.70 -9.52
C GLN A 67 -5.43 2.76 -10.68
N PRO A 68 -4.85 1.59 -10.36
CA PRO A 68 -4.48 0.61 -11.37
C PRO A 68 -5.72 0.13 -12.14
N ARG A 69 -5.56 -0.11 -13.44
CA ARG A 69 -6.54 -0.89 -14.21
C ARG A 69 -6.25 -2.37 -14.12
N TRP A 70 -4.96 -2.71 -14.11
CA TRP A 70 -4.47 -4.08 -14.10
C TRP A 70 -3.47 -4.29 -12.98
N VAL A 71 -3.58 -5.44 -12.33
CA VAL A 71 -2.65 -5.90 -11.30
C VAL A 71 -2.18 -7.31 -11.64
N SER A 72 -0.99 -7.65 -11.21
CA SER A 72 -0.42 -8.99 -11.42
C SER A 72 -0.54 -9.89 -10.20
N TRP A 73 -0.88 -9.31 -9.07
CA TRP A 73 -1.14 -9.97 -7.81
C TRP A 73 -1.94 -9.01 -6.94
N TRP A 74 -2.86 -9.54 -6.13
CA TRP A 74 -3.60 -8.75 -5.16
C TRP A 74 -4.03 -9.58 -3.95
N TYR A 75 -4.28 -8.88 -2.85
CA TYR A 75 -4.84 -9.39 -1.62
C TYR A 75 -5.70 -8.31 -0.96
N GLY A 76 -6.88 -8.69 -0.47
CA GLY A 76 -7.77 -7.82 0.31
C GLY A 76 -8.11 -8.46 1.65
N GLY A 77 -8.20 -7.66 2.71
CA GLY A 77 -8.54 -8.15 4.05
C GLY A 77 -8.19 -7.17 5.15
N THR A 78 -7.82 -7.70 6.32
CA THR A 78 -7.39 -6.89 7.47
C THR A 78 -5.99 -6.28 7.23
N ALA A 79 -5.67 -5.20 7.92
CA ALA A 79 -4.36 -4.55 7.85
C ALA A 79 -3.21 -5.54 8.12
N MET A 80 -3.36 -6.35 9.17
CA MET A 80 -2.40 -7.40 9.54
C MET A 80 -2.14 -8.38 8.40
N HIS A 81 -3.20 -8.88 7.75
CA HIS A 81 -3.04 -9.86 6.68
C HIS A 81 -2.49 -9.23 5.40
N ALA A 82 -2.95 -8.04 5.02
CA ALA A 82 -2.43 -7.33 3.86
C ALA A 82 -0.94 -6.98 4.02
N LEU A 83 -0.53 -6.52 5.21
CA LEU A 83 0.88 -6.27 5.54
C LEU A 83 1.73 -7.53 5.41
N ARG A 84 1.28 -8.65 6.00
CA ARG A 84 2.00 -9.93 5.88
C ARG A 84 2.09 -10.36 4.42
N ALA A 85 0.98 -10.33 3.69
CA ALA A 85 0.94 -10.72 2.29
C ALA A 85 1.94 -9.91 1.45
N VAL A 86 1.91 -8.58 1.57
CA VAL A 86 2.81 -7.71 0.79
C VAL A 86 4.28 -7.80 1.21
N LEU A 87 4.58 -8.07 2.50
CA LEU A 87 5.96 -8.24 2.95
C LEU A 87 6.54 -9.61 2.58
N THR A 88 5.69 -10.58 2.25
CA THR A 88 6.09 -11.93 1.82
C THR A 88 6.04 -12.12 0.30
N ILE A 89 5.55 -11.13 -0.46
CA ILE A 89 5.56 -11.21 -1.91
C ILE A 89 7.00 -11.30 -2.42
N VAL A 90 7.23 -12.21 -3.35
CA VAL A 90 8.53 -12.35 -3.99
C VAL A 90 8.78 -11.10 -4.86
N SER A 91 10.00 -10.58 -4.83
CA SER A 91 10.43 -9.49 -5.70
C SER A 91 10.07 -9.80 -7.17
N PRO A 92 9.58 -8.83 -7.94
CA PRO A 92 9.33 -9.05 -9.35
C PRO A 92 10.68 -9.30 -10.02
N GLY A 93 10.84 -10.49 -10.60
CA GLY A 93 12.03 -10.78 -11.41
C GLY A 93 12.06 -9.90 -12.67
N ARG A 94 13.14 -10.00 -13.45
CA ARG A 94 13.35 -9.18 -14.65
C ARG A 94 12.31 -9.41 -15.76
N ALA A 95 11.66 -10.57 -15.80
CA ALA A 95 10.66 -10.92 -16.82
C ALA A 95 9.25 -10.41 -16.50
N GLY A 96 9.06 -9.76 -15.35
CA GLY A 96 7.74 -9.37 -14.86
C GLY A 96 6.83 -10.57 -14.58
N PRO A 97 5.64 -10.32 -14.01
CA PRO A 97 4.63 -11.34 -13.82
C PRO A 97 3.94 -11.68 -15.14
N MET A 98 3.74 -12.97 -15.40
CA MET A 98 3.23 -13.47 -16.69
C MET A 98 1.70 -13.37 -16.84
N GLN A 99 0.99 -12.96 -15.78
CA GLN A 99 -0.46 -12.89 -15.73
C GLN A 99 -0.93 -11.56 -15.12
N GLU A 100 -1.94 -10.96 -15.75
CA GLU A 100 -2.64 -9.78 -15.28
C GLU A 100 -4.10 -10.10 -14.95
N PHE A 101 -4.62 -9.40 -13.96
CA PHE A 101 -5.98 -9.45 -13.47
C PHE A 101 -6.54 -8.03 -13.47
N ALA A 102 -7.85 -7.89 -13.69
CA ALA A 102 -8.52 -6.62 -13.44
C ALA A 102 -8.28 -6.21 -11.98
N ALA A 103 -7.94 -4.94 -11.75
CA ALA A 103 -7.76 -4.43 -10.40
C ALA A 103 -9.07 -4.60 -9.59
N PRO A 104 -9.00 -5.16 -8.37
CA PRO A 104 -10.19 -5.32 -7.55
C PRO A 104 -10.71 -3.95 -7.11
N GLU A 105 -12.00 -3.87 -6.81
CA GLU A 105 -12.66 -2.59 -6.45
C GLU A 105 -12.06 -1.90 -5.23
N PHE A 106 -11.31 -2.59 -4.36
CA PHE A 106 -10.65 -1.98 -3.21
C PHE A 106 -9.20 -1.51 -3.49
N ALA A 107 -8.65 -1.80 -4.67
CA ALA A 107 -7.31 -1.42 -5.07
C ALA A 107 -7.28 -0.01 -5.69
N TYR A 108 -7.86 0.97 -5.00
CA TYR A 108 -7.79 2.37 -5.43
C TYR A 108 -7.87 3.33 -4.24
N ILE A 109 -7.34 4.54 -4.43
CA ILE A 109 -7.60 5.72 -3.61
C ILE A 109 -8.44 6.70 -4.44
N PRO A 110 -9.65 7.10 -3.97
CA PRO A 110 -10.46 8.12 -4.64
C PRO A 110 -9.66 9.40 -4.86
N THR A 111 -9.75 10.00 -6.05
CA THR A 111 -8.97 11.20 -6.40
C THR A 111 -9.26 12.39 -5.49
N ASP A 112 -10.48 12.50 -4.95
CA ASP A 112 -10.88 13.54 -3.99
C ASP A 112 -10.25 13.37 -2.60
N GLU A 113 -9.76 12.16 -2.26
CA GLU A 113 -8.99 11.85 -1.05
C GLU A 113 -7.48 12.12 -1.20
N ARG A 114 -7.01 12.42 -2.41
CA ARG A 114 -5.57 12.61 -2.69
C ARG A 114 -5.07 14.03 -2.47
N LYS A 115 -5.84 14.83 -1.73
CA LYS A 115 -5.41 16.18 -1.37
C LYS A 115 -4.20 16.08 -0.42
N PRO A 116 -3.26 17.03 -0.49
CA PRO A 116 -2.14 17.06 0.45
C PRO A 116 -2.63 17.13 1.89
N CYS A 117 -2.42 16.08 2.68
CA CYS A 117 -2.70 16.12 4.12
C CYS A 117 -1.60 16.91 4.85
N ARG A 118 -2.00 17.82 5.74
CA ARG A 118 -1.05 18.49 6.64
C ARG A 118 -0.76 17.60 7.84
N ILE A 119 0.46 17.07 7.90
CA ILE A 119 0.95 16.36 9.08
C ILE A 119 1.23 17.39 10.17
N ARG A 120 0.38 17.46 11.20
CA ARG A 120 0.74 18.14 12.45
C ARG A 120 1.59 17.19 13.28
N MET A 121 2.89 17.44 13.29
CA MET A 121 3.77 16.85 14.30
C MET A 121 3.35 17.41 15.66
N ALA A 122 2.95 16.56 16.60
CA ALA A 122 2.80 16.99 17.98
C ALA A 122 4.21 17.30 18.49
N ASN A 123 4.53 18.59 18.65
CA ASN A 123 5.71 18.98 19.41
C ASN A 123 5.49 18.51 20.84
N GLY A 124 6.16 17.42 21.22
CA GLY A 124 6.23 16.98 22.61
C GLY A 124 6.83 18.11 23.44
N GLN A 125 6.03 18.60 24.38
CA GLN A 125 6.45 19.48 25.46
C GLN A 125 6.97 18.64 26.62
#